data_AF-A0A453DGB1-F1
#
_entry.id   AF-A0A453DGB1-F1
#
_cell.length_a   1.000
_cell.length_b   1.000
_cell.length_c   1.000
_cell.angle_alpha   90.00
_cell.angle_beta   90.00
_cell.angle_gamma   90.00
#
_symmetry.space_group_name_H-M   'P 1'
#
loop_
_entity.id
_entity.type
_entity.pdbx_description
1 polymer ?
#
loop_
_entity_poly.entity_id
_entity_poly.type
_entity_poly.pdbx_seq_one_letter_code
_entity_poly.pdbx_strand_id
1 'polypeptide(L)'
;RLNCPEAAMRSLQLAREHAASQHERLVYEGWILYDTGHCEEGLQKAEASIAIQRSFEAFFLKAYALADSSLEPSTSATVVSLLEDALRCPSDRLRKGQV
;
A
#
# COMPACT_ATOMS: atom_id res chain seq x y z
N ARG A 1 12.03 7.72 6.28
CA ARG A 1 12.29 6.27 6.42
C ARG A 1 12.34 5.95 7.91
N LEU A 2 11.61 4.93 8.38
CA LEU A 2 11.65 4.48 9.78
C LEU A 2 13.08 4.03 10.13
N ASN A 3 13.55 4.37 11.33
CA ASN A 3 14.94 4.16 11.77
C ASN A 3 15.37 2.68 11.92
N CYS A 4 14.47 1.71 11.73
CA CYS A 4 14.74 0.28 11.80
C CYS A 4 13.90 -0.50 10.77
N PRO A 5 14.41 -0.78 9.56
CA PRO A 5 13.66 -1.50 8.53
C PRO A 5 13.20 -2.90 8.97
N GLU A 6 13.98 -3.61 9.81
CA GLU A 6 13.55 -4.93 10.30
C GLU A 6 12.33 -4.85 11.22
N ALA A 7 12.19 -3.78 12.01
CA ALA A 7 11.04 -3.61 12.90
C ALA A 7 9.75 -3.33 12.11
N ALA A 8 9.86 -2.53 11.04
CA ALA A 8 8.74 -2.28 10.13
C ALA A 8 8.30 -3.56 9.43
N MET A 9 9.26 -4.33 8.90
CA MET A 9 8.99 -5.60 8.22
C MET A 9 8.34 -6.63 9.16
N ARG A 10 8.85 -6.79 10.39
CA ARG A 10 8.21 -7.68 11.40
C ARG A 10 6.79 -7.22 11.74
N SER A 11 6.56 -5.92 11.82
CA SER A 11 5.23 -5.37 12.12
C SER A 11 4.24 -5.67 11.00
N LEU A 12 4.66 -5.54 9.73
CA LEU A 12 3.84 -5.89 8.57
C LEU A 12 3.53 -7.39 8.51
N GLN A 13 4.50 -8.24 8.84
CA GLN A 13 4.30 -9.70 8.89
C GLN A 13 3.26 -10.08 9.95
N LEU A 14 3.36 -9.53 11.16
CA LEU A 14 2.36 -9.74 12.22
C LEU A 14 0.98 -9.20 11.82
N ALA A 15 0.92 -8.01 11.22
CA ALA A 15 -0.34 -7.43 10.77
C ALA A 15 -1.01 -8.30 9.70
N ARG A 16 -0.23 -8.90 8.79
CA ARG A 16 -0.72 -9.86 7.79
C ARG A 16 -1.29 -11.13 8.43
N GLU A 17 -0.60 -11.68 9.43
CA GLU A 17 -1.03 -12.88 10.16
C GLU A 17 -2.34 -12.65 10.93
N HIS A 18 -2.51 -11.46 11.48
CA HIS A 18 -3.70 -11.07 12.25
C HIS A 18 -4.75 -10.28 11.45
N ALA A 19 -4.59 -10.12 10.13
CA ALA A 19 -5.53 -9.40 9.29
C ALA A 19 -6.92 -10.04 9.36
N ALA A 20 -7.93 -9.23 9.71
CA ALA A 20 -9.31 -9.67 9.89
C ALA A 20 -10.01 -9.94 8.55
N SER A 21 -9.50 -9.33 7.47
CA SER A 21 -10.09 -9.41 6.14
C SER A 21 -9.04 -9.72 5.06
N GLN A 22 -9.53 -10.20 3.92
CA GLN A 22 -8.68 -10.50 2.77
C GLN A 22 -8.05 -9.24 2.16
N HIS A 23 -8.79 -8.12 2.08
CA HIS A 23 -8.27 -6.89 1.49
C HIS A 23 -7.11 -6.30 2.31
N GLU A 24 -7.22 -6.30 3.65
CA GLU A 24 -6.12 -5.91 4.55
C GLU A 24 -4.91 -6.82 4.37
N ARG A 25 -5.11 -8.15 4.30
CA ARG A 25 -4.01 -9.10 4.09
C ARG A 25 -3.27 -8.81 2.78
N LEU A 26 -4.00 -8.52 1.70
CA LEU A 26 -3.42 -8.16 0.41
C LEU A 26 -2.62 -6.85 0.48
N VAL A 27 -3.08 -5.85 1.23
CA VAL A 27 -2.33 -4.61 1.47
C VAL A 27 -1.00 -4.91 2.17
N TYR A 28 -1.00 -5.69 3.25
CA TYR A 28 0.23 -6.03 3.96
C TYR A 28 1.19 -6.88 3.13
N GLU A 29 0.68 -7.87 2.38
CA GLU A 29 1.48 -8.62 1.42
C GLU A 29 2.12 -7.70 0.37
N GLY A 30 1.34 -6.76 -0.17
CA GLY A 30 1.82 -5.82 -1.15
C GLY A 30 2.91 -4.89 -0.63
N TRP A 31 2.79 -4.39 0.61
CA TRP A 31 3.86 -3.62 1.26
C TRP A 31 5.13 -4.42 1.48
N ILE A 32 5.02 -5.68 1.92
CA ILE A 32 6.18 -6.58 2.09
C ILE A 32 6.88 -6.81 0.74
N LEU A 33 6.11 -7.04 -0.33
CA LEU A 33 6.65 -7.24 -1.68
C LEU A 33 7.35 -5.98 -2.19
N TYR A 34 6.72 -4.82 -2.04
CA TYR A 34 7.32 -3.54 -2.40
C TYR A 34 8.63 -3.28 -1.64
N ASP A 35 8.64 -3.44 -0.32
CA ASP A 35 9.83 -3.23 0.52
C ASP A 35 10.97 -4.23 0.24
N THR A 36 10.66 -5.38 -0.37
CA THR A 36 11.64 -6.41 -0.78
C THR A 36 12.03 -6.32 -2.25
N GLY A 37 11.56 -5.29 -2.98
CA GLY A 37 11.92 -5.02 -4.38
C GLY A 37 11.05 -5.69 -5.43
N HIS A 38 9.97 -6.39 -5.03
CA HIS A 38 9.02 -7.03 -5.93
C HIS A 38 7.88 -6.07 -6.30
N CYS A 39 8.21 -4.93 -6.91
CA CYS A 39 7.26 -3.83 -7.13
C CYS A 39 6.05 -4.23 -7.98
N GLU A 40 6.22 -5.06 -9.02
CA GLU A 40 5.13 -5.49 -9.89
C GLU A 40 4.12 -6.39 -9.14
N GLU A 41 4.61 -7.35 -8.35
CA GLU A 41 3.75 -8.19 -7.52
C GLU A 41 3.06 -7.36 -6.43
N GLY A 42 3.77 -6.41 -5.82
CA GLY A 42 3.20 -5.46 -4.87
C GLY A 42 2.08 -4.61 -5.47
N LEU A 43 2.25 -4.17 -6.72
CA LEU A 43 1.23 -3.44 -7.48
C LEU A 43 -0.01 -4.30 -7.71
N GLN A 44 0.16 -5.55 -8.15
CA GLN A 44 -0.96 -6.48 -8.36
C GLN A 44 -1.75 -6.74 -7.07
N LYS A 45 -1.07 -6.87 -5.93
CA LYS A 45 -1.73 -7.02 -4.62
C LYS A 45 -2.54 -5.79 -4.23
N ALA A 46 -2.03 -4.60 -4.50
CA ALA A 46 -2.76 -3.35 -4.28
C ALA A 46 -4.03 -3.29 -5.14
N GLU A 47 -3.94 -3.64 -6.42
CA GLU A 47 -5.09 -3.68 -7.33
C GLU A 47 -6.14 -4.70 -6.90
N ALA A 48 -5.71 -5.91 -6.53
CA ALA A 48 -6.60 -6.94 -6.02
C ALA A 48 -7.31 -6.49 -4.73
N SER A 49 -6.59 -5.78 -3.83
CA SER A 49 -7.18 -5.23 -2.62
C SER A 49 -8.23 -4.16 -2.93
N ILE A 50 -7.91 -3.20 -3.79
CA ILE A 50 -8.82 -2.12 -4.23
C ILE A 50 -10.10 -2.69 -4.84
N ALA A 51 -9.98 -3.77 -5.63
CA ALA A 51 -11.12 -4.44 -6.26
C ALA A 51 -12.07 -5.09 -5.24
N ILE A 52 -11.55 -5.54 -4.09
CA ILE A 52 -12.37 -6.07 -2.98
C ILE A 52 -12.94 -4.93 -2.15
N GLN A 53 -12.07 -4.02 -1.70
CA GLN A 53 -12.45 -2.87 -0.89
C GLN A 53 -11.47 -1.71 -1.13
N ARG A 54 -12.03 -0.56 -1.50
CA ARG A 54 -11.28 0.70 -1.62
C ARG A 54 -10.86 1.17 -0.23
N SER A 55 -9.57 1.12 0.09
CA SER A 55 -8.98 1.71 1.29
C SER A 55 -7.85 2.67 0.94
N PHE A 56 -7.58 3.61 1.84
CA PHE A 56 -6.47 4.54 1.64
C PHE A 56 -5.15 3.79 1.42
N GLU A 57 -4.89 2.78 2.25
CA GLU A 57 -3.64 2.03 2.28
C GLU A 57 -3.39 1.29 0.97
N ALA A 58 -4.45 0.75 0.33
CA ALA A 58 -4.35 0.08 -0.96
C ALA A 58 -4.04 1.05 -2.11
N PHE A 59 -4.71 2.21 -2.15
CA PHE A 59 -4.40 3.26 -3.14
C PHE A 59 -3.01 3.83 -2.95
N PHE A 60 -2.59 4.02 -1.69
CA PHE A 60 -1.28 4.57 -1.37
C PHE A 60 -0.16 3.62 -1.78
N LEU A 61 -0.30 2.32 -1.50
CA LEU A 61 0.63 1.30 -1.99
C LEU A 61 0.71 1.29 -3.51
N LYS A 62 -0.44 1.33 -4.20
CA LYS A 62 -0.50 1.37 -5.67
C LYS A 62 0.29 2.56 -6.22
N ALA A 63 0.10 3.74 -5.63
CA ALA A 63 0.79 4.95 -6.04
C ALA A 63 2.32 4.82 -5.87
N TYR A 64 2.78 4.27 -4.74
CA TYR A 64 4.22 4.07 -4.46
C TYR A 64 4.86 3.06 -5.41
N ALA A 65 4.25 1.88 -5.56
CA ALA A 65 4.75 0.84 -6.46
C ALA A 65 4.78 1.32 -7.92
N LEU A 66 3.80 2.14 -8.33
CA LEU A 66 3.75 2.70 -9.68
C LEU A 66 4.81 3.79 -9.89
N ALA A 67 5.03 4.66 -8.90
CA ALA A 67 6.04 5.71 -8.97
C ALA A 67 7.46 5.14 -9.07
N ASP A 68 7.75 4.05 -8.36
CA ASP A 68 9.07 3.42 -8.39
C ASP A 68 9.30 2.53 -9.63
N SER A 69 8.24 2.02 -10.25
CA SER A 69 8.36 1.13 -11.43
C SER A 69 8.43 1.87 -12.76
N SER A 70 8.06 3.17 -12.82
CA SER A 70 8.07 3.94 -14.07
C SER A 70 8.52 5.39 -13.87
N LEU A 71 9.52 5.81 -14.65
CA LEU A 71 10.06 7.18 -14.70
C LEU A 71 9.31 8.09 -15.70
N GLU A 72 8.23 7.59 -16.32
CA GLU A 72 7.54 8.33 -17.37
C GLU A 72 6.73 9.52 -16.81
N PRO A 73 6.71 10.69 -17.48
CA PRO A 73 5.94 11.85 -17.04
C PRO A 73 4.43 11.58 -16.91
N SER A 74 3.89 10.68 -17.72
CA SER A 74 2.49 10.24 -17.67
C SER A 74 2.15 9.46 -16.39
N THR A 75 3.15 8.83 -15.79
CA THR A 75 3.03 8.12 -14.50
C THR A 75 2.76 9.11 -13.37
N SER A 76 3.33 10.32 -13.42
CA SER A 76 3.14 11.33 -12.39
C SER A 76 1.68 11.76 -12.24
N ALA A 77 0.97 12.00 -13.35
CA ALA A 77 -0.45 12.35 -13.32
C ALA A 77 -1.31 11.22 -12.73
N THR A 78 -0.97 9.97 -13.06
CA THR A 78 -1.65 8.78 -12.54
C THR A 78 -1.41 8.62 -11.03
N VAL A 79 -0.17 8.81 -10.57
CA VAL A 79 0.20 8.76 -9.15
C VAL A 79 -0.55 9.83 -8.36
N VAL A 80 -0.64 11.07 -8.86
CA VAL A 80 -1.40 12.14 -8.21
C VAL A 80 -2.88 11.75 -8.07
N SER A 81 -3.50 11.28 -9.15
CA SER A 81 -4.90 10.82 -9.13
C SER A 81 -5.13 9.69 -8.12
N LEU A 82 -4.21 8.73 -8.02
CA LEU A 82 -4.28 7.65 -7.04
C LEU A 82 -4.21 8.17 -5.59
N LEU A 83 -3.36 9.17 -5.32
CA LEU A 83 -3.25 9.76 -3.99
C LEU A 83 -4.51 10.56 -3.63
N GLU A 84 -5.12 11.27 -4.58
CA GLU A 84 -6.42 11.93 -4.38
C GLU A 84 -7.53 10.93 -4.09
N ASP A 85 -7.54 9.79 -4.79
CA ASP A 85 -8.45 8.68 -4.50
C ASP A 85 -8.24 8.08 -3.12
N ALA A 86 -6.97 7.95 -2.69
CA ALA A 86 -6.65 7.48 -1.36
C ALA A 86 -7.27 8.39 -0.30
N LEU A 87 -7.12 9.72 -0.44
CA LEU A 87 -7.63 10.70 0.53
C LEU A 87 -9.15 10.70 0.67
N ARG A 88 -9.88 10.18 -0.33
CA ARG A 88 -11.34 10.02 -0.31
C ARG A 88 -11.81 8.74 0.38
N CYS A 89 -10.91 7.80 0.65
CA CYS A 89 -11.25 6.52 1.27
C CYS A 89 -11.17 6.59 2.81
N PRO A 90 -11.99 5.81 3.54
CA PRO A 90 -11.75 5.58 4.95
C PRO A 90 -10.37 4.94 5.14
N SER A 91 -9.64 5.35 6.19
CA SER A 91 -8.36 4.73 6.56
C SER A 91 -8.62 3.58 7.52
N ASP A 92 -7.80 2.54 7.43
CA ASP A 92 -7.88 1.33 8.23
C ASP A 92 -7.34 1.54 9.67
N ARG A 93 -7.37 2.80 10.15
CA ARG A 93 -6.89 3.27 11.47
C ARG A 93 -5.40 3.08 11.73
N LEU A 94 -4.60 2.85 10.70
CA LEU A 94 -3.14 2.70 10.80
C LEU A 94 -2.40 4.05 10.91
N ARG A 95 -3.07 5.18 10.70
CA ARG A 95 -2.45 6.51 10.83
C ARG A 95 -2.41 6.96 12.29
N LYS A 96 -1.22 7.34 12.75
CA LYS A 96 -1.03 8.03 14.03
C LYS A 96 -1.76 9.39 13.99
N GLY A 97 -2.73 9.61 14.88
CA GLY A 97 -3.35 10.94 15.10
C GLY A 97 -4.72 11.18 14.46
N GLN A 98 -5.45 10.16 13.98
CA GLN A 98 -6.87 10.31 13.69
C GLN A 98 -7.66 10.19 15.01
N VAL A 99 -8.25 11.31 15.44
CA VAL A 99 -9.19 11.41 16.56
C VAL A 99 -10.61 11.34 16.02
#